data_AF-R4MPL7-F1
#
_entry.id   AF-R4MPL7-F1
#
_cell.length_a   1.000
_cell.length_b   1.000
_cell.length_c   1.000
_cell.angle_alpha   90.00
_cell.angle_beta   90.00
_cell.angle_gamma   90.00
#
_symmetry.space_group_name_H-M   'P 1'
#
loop_
_entity.id
_entity.type
_entity.pdbx_description
1 polymer ?
#
loop_
_entity_poly.entity_id
_entity_poly.type
_entity_poly.pdbx_seq_one_letter_code
_entity_poly.pdbx_strand_id
1 'polypeptide(L)'
;MAAAQIDHAHARTATRALLEAAKTDAMACRHPLGRREAMARMAARLRAQHRHIARCRSRARLLGWARRLRYLRTAAARRPQVTTPGGRAQVLAAIQKALDIKGVHDPAARARWTRGMDLVARRESNYNANAINHWDSNAARGTPSRGVWQFIAPTFAAYHEPGTSTNIHDLVAQACAFINYARGHYGVAADASNLADLIQQADPRRSPRGY
;
A
#
# COMPACT_ATOMS: atom_id res chain seq x y z
N MET A 1 -8.74 3.75 -16.21
CA MET A 1 -9.56 3.82 -14.97
C MET A 1 -10.77 2.90 -15.02
N ALA A 2 -11.40 2.72 -16.19
CA ALA A 2 -12.54 1.81 -16.38
C ALA A 2 -12.34 0.38 -15.85
N ALA A 3 -11.21 -0.28 -16.13
CA ALA A 3 -10.98 -1.67 -15.71
C ALA A 3 -10.98 -1.88 -14.19
N ALA A 4 -10.41 -0.94 -13.41
CA ALA A 4 -10.37 -1.05 -11.95
C ALA A 4 -11.74 -0.78 -11.31
N GLN A 5 -12.54 0.11 -11.91
CA GLN A 5 -13.91 0.37 -11.49
C GLN A 5 -14.83 -0.82 -11.81
N ILE A 6 -14.64 -1.44 -12.99
CA ILE A 6 -15.32 -2.69 -13.38
C ILE A 6 -14.95 -3.83 -12.43
N ASP A 7 -13.66 -3.99 -12.10
CA ASP A 7 -13.21 -5.01 -11.15
C ASP A 7 -13.80 -4.80 -9.74
N HIS A 8 -13.87 -3.55 -9.28
CA HIS A 8 -14.48 -3.22 -7.98
C HIS A 8 -16.00 -3.44 -7.99
N ALA A 9 -16.68 -3.08 -9.07
CA ALA A 9 -18.11 -3.35 -9.25
C ALA A 9 -18.39 -4.86 -9.29
N HIS A 10 -17.60 -5.63 -10.03
CA HIS A 10 -17.69 -7.09 -10.07
C HIS A 10 -17.44 -7.72 -8.70
N ALA A 11 -16.44 -7.24 -7.94
CA ALA A 11 -16.18 -7.73 -6.59
C ALA A 11 -17.34 -7.44 -5.61
N ARG A 12 -17.94 -6.25 -5.69
CA ARG A 12 -19.11 -5.88 -4.88
C ARG A 12 -20.33 -6.74 -5.23
N THR A 13 -20.61 -6.94 -6.51
CA THR A 13 -21.71 -7.79 -6.98
C THR A 13 -21.51 -9.25 -6.55
N ALA A 14 -20.30 -9.79 -6.67
CA ALA A 14 -19.97 -11.14 -6.22
C ALA A 14 -20.13 -11.29 -4.69
N THR A 15 -19.72 -10.29 -3.91
CA THR A 15 -19.87 -10.30 -2.44
C THR A 15 -21.34 -10.24 -2.02
N ARG A 16 -22.17 -9.43 -2.70
CA ARG A 16 -23.61 -9.34 -2.44
C ARG A 16 -24.33 -10.64 -2.76
N ALA A 17 -24.00 -11.26 -3.90
CA ALA A 17 -24.55 -12.56 -4.28
C ALA A 17 -24.20 -13.66 -3.27
N LEU A 18 -22.98 -13.63 -2.70
CA LEU A 18 -22.57 -14.56 -1.64
C LEU A 18 -23.39 -14.39 -0.35
N LEU A 19 -23.69 -13.15 0.05
CA LEU A 19 -24.49 -12.84 1.24
C LEU A 19 -25.94 -13.31 1.10
N GLU A 20 -26.58 -13.04 -0.04
CA GLU A 20 -27.97 -13.47 -0.29
C GLU A 20 -28.09 -15.00 -0.41
N ALA A 21 -27.08 -15.64 -0.99
CA ALA A 21 -27.02 -17.09 -1.09
C ALA A 21 -26.74 -17.76 0.29
N ALA A 22 -26.03 -17.10 1.20
CA ALA A 22 -25.82 -17.56 2.57
C ALA A 22 -27.10 -17.46 3.42
N LYS A 23 -27.88 -16.39 3.25
CA LYS A 23 -29.18 -16.20 3.93
C LYS A 23 -30.20 -17.27 3.51
N THR A 24 -30.24 -17.63 2.23
CA THR A 24 -31.13 -18.67 1.71
C THR A 24 -30.76 -20.07 2.18
N ASP A 25 -29.46 -20.40 2.29
CA ASP A 25 -29.01 -21.69 2.84
C ASP A 25 -29.34 -21.84 4.34
N ALA A 26 -29.34 -20.75 5.11
CA ALA A 26 -29.77 -20.77 6.52
C ALA A 26 -31.25 -21.18 6.67
N MET A 27 -32.09 -20.86 5.69
CA MET A 27 -33.51 -21.27 5.66
C MET A 27 -33.70 -22.74 5.26
N ALA A 28 -32.82 -23.30 4.42
CA ALA A 28 -32.86 -24.69 3.95
C ALA A 28 -32.41 -25.74 5.01
N CYS A 29 -31.85 -25.29 6.14
CA CYS A 29 -31.29 -26.12 7.20
C CYS A 29 -32.31 -26.92 8.04
N ARG A 30 -33.62 -26.79 7.71
CA ARG A 30 -34.73 -27.43 8.44
C ARG A 30 -35.00 -28.89 8.04
N HIS A 31 -34.35 -29.42 6.98
CA HIS A 31 -34.42 -30.84 6.59
C HIS A 31 -33.03 -31.46 6.30
N PRO A 32 -32.84 -32.79 6.51
CA PRO A 32 -31.53 -33.45 6.37
C PRO A 32 -30.91 -33.35 4.96
N LEU A 33 -31.72 -33.45 3.91
CA LEU A 33 -31.28 -33.27 2.52
C LEU A 33 -30.88 -31.82 2.23
N GLY A 34 -31.65 -30.85 2.75
CA GLY A 34 -31.33 -29.42 2.64
C GLY A 34 -30.02 -29.02 3.32
N ARG A 35 -29.63 -29.68 4.42
CA ARG A 35 -28.33 -29.48 5.08
C ARG A 35 -27.15 -29.95 4.22
N ARG A 36 -27.26 -31.09 3.54
CA ARG A 36 -26.20 -31.62 2.67
C ARG A 36 -26.00 -30.74 1.45
N GLU A 37 -27.10 -30.27 0.85
CA GLU A 37 -27.05 -29.34 -0.27
C GLU A 37 -26.50 -27.96 0.12
N ALA A 38 -26.90 -27.43 1.28
CA ALA A 38 -26.35 -26.18 1.82
C ALA A 38 -24.83 -26.29 2.05
N MET A 39 -24.34 -27.41 2.60
CA MET A 39 -22.91 -27.64 2.76
C MET A 39 -22.17 -27.77 1.42
N ALA A 40 -22.75 -28.43 0.42
CA ALA A 40 -22.17 -28.53 -0.92
C ALA A 40 -22.06 -27.16 -1.60
N ARG A 41 -23.11 -26.32 -1.48
CA ARG A 41 -23.12 -24.93 -1.96
C ARG A 41 -22.08 -24.07 -1.22
N MET A 42 -21.96 -24.22 0.09
CA MET A 42 -20.94 -23.53 0.89
C MET A 42 -19.51 -23.92 0.49
N ALA A 43 -19.24 -25.22 0.29
CA ALA A 43 -17.93 -25.70 -0.16
C ALA A 43 -17.57 -25.18 -1.56
N ALA A 44 -18.55 -25.12 -2.49
CA ALA A 44 -18.34 -24.54 -3.81
C ALA A 44 -17.99 -23.04 -3.74
N ARG A 45 -18.62 -22.28 -2.83
CA ARG A 45 -18.32 -20.86 -2.60
C ARG A 45 -16.92 -20.63 -2.06
N LEU A 46 -16.50 -21.40 -1.06
CA LEU A 46 -15.14 -21.32 -0.50
C LEU A 46 -14.07 -21.63 -1.56
N ARG A 47 -14.29 -22.65 -2.41
CA ARG A 47 -13.40 -22.95 -3.54
C ARG A 47 -13.38 -21.84 -4.60
N ALA A 48 -14.51 -21.19 -4.87
CA ALA A 48 -14.58 -20.05 -5.78
C ALA A 48 -13.84 -18.82 -5.24
N GLN A 49 -13.98 -18.51 -3.95
CA GLN A 49 -13.25 -17.44 -3.27
C GLN A 49 -11.73 -17.70 -3.26
N HIS A 50 -11.29 -18.91 -2.92
CA HIS A 50 -9.87 -19.26 -2.98
C HIS A 50 -9.28 -19.13 -4.39
N ARG A 51 -10.00 -19.59 -5.44
CA ARG A 51 -9.57 -19.40 -6.83
C ARG A 51 -9.53 -17.93 -7.26
N HIS A 52 -10.40 -17.08 -6.71
CA HIS A 52 -10.35 -15.64 -6.97
C HIS A 52 -9.13 -14.99 -6.30
N ILE A 53 -8.89 -15.28 -5.01
CA ILE A 53 -7.73 -14.78 -4.26
C ILE A 53 -6.41 -15.22 -4.91
N ALA A 54 -6.31 -16.48 -5.34
CA ALA A 54 -5.14 -17.00 -6.05
C ALA A 54 -4.90 -16.27 -7.38
N ARG A 55 -5.96 -16.02 -8.17
CA ARG A 55 -5.87 -15.27 -9.44
C ARG A 55 -5.46 -13.81 -9.24
N CYS A 56 -5.97 -13.15 -8.21
CA CYS A 56 -5.57 -11.79 -7.84
C CYS A 56 -4.08 -11.73 -7.44
N ARG A 57 -3.60 -12.71 -6.65
CA ARG A 57 -2.20 -12.82 -6.25
C ARG A 57 -1.26 -13.10 -7.45
N SER A 58 -1.65 -13.97 -8.37
CA SER A 58 -0.87 -14.25 -9.59
C SER A 58 -0.82 -13.06 -10.55
N ARG A 59 -1.92 -12.29 -10.71
CA ARG A 59 -1.92 -11.05 -11.50
C ARG A 59 -1.06 -9.96 -10.87
N ALA A 60 -1.06 -9.82 -9.54
CA ALA A 60 -0.18 -8.90 -8.82
C ALA A 60 1.31 -9.24 -9.05
N ARG A 61 1.66 -10.53 -9.04
CA ARG A 61 3.03 -11.00 -9.33
C ARG A 61 3.46 -10.66 -10.76
N LEU A 62 2.63 -10.94 -11.76
CA LEU A 62 2.93 -10.64 -13.18
C LEU A 62 3.10 -9.13 -13.44
N LEU A 63 2.29 -8.28 -12.80
CA LEU A 63 2.46 -6.83 -12.86
C LEU A 63 3.77 -6.36 -12.19
N GLY A 64 4.23 -7.06 -11.15
CA GLY A 64 5.53 -6.81 -10.52
C GLY A 64 6.73 -7.15 -11.41
N TRP A 65 6.63 -8.19 -12.25
CA TRP A 65 7.67 -8.55 -13.21
C TRP A 65 7.78 -7.55 -14.38
N ALA A 66 6.64 -7.11 -14.92
CA ALA A 66 6.61 -6.12 -16.01
C ALA A 66 7.08 -4.72 -15.59
N ARG A 67 6.99 -4.41 -14.29
CA ARG A 67 7.52 -3.18 -13.67
C ARG A 67 9.05 -3.20 -13.55
N ARG A 68 9.63 -4.34 -13.18
CA ARG A 68 11.09 -4.54 -13.03
C ARG A 68 11.89 -4.22 -14.30
N LEU A 69 11.38 -4.60 -15.46
CA LEU A 69 12.03 -4.33 -16.76
C LEU A 69 11.96 -2.85 -17.18
N ARG A 70 10.93 -2.12 -16.74
CA ARG A 70 10.79 -0.69 -17.03
C ARG A 70 11.66 0.18 -16.14
N TYR A 71 11.81 -0.18 -14.86
CA TYR A 71 12.69 0.53 -13.92
C TYR A 71 14.15 0.63 -14.39
N LEU A 72 14.71 -0.47 -14.89
CA LEU A 72 16.11 -0.50 -15.34
C LEU A 72 16.36 0.45 -16.52
N ARG A 73 15.34 0.72 -17.34
CA ARG A 73 15.41 1.68 -18.44
C ARG A 73 15.21 3.13 -17.97
N THR A 74 14.48 3.35 -16.88
CA THR A 74 14.11 4.70 -16.41
C THR A 74 15.05 5.27 -15.34
N ALA A 75 15.79 4.42 -14.62
CA ALA A 75 16.82 4.87 -13.68
C ALA A 75 17.93 5.69 -14.37
N ALA A 76 18.22 5.40 -15.64
CA ALA A 76 19.18 6.13 -16.47
C ALA A 76 18.72 7.56 -16.87
N ALA A 77 17.42 7.88 -16.72
CA ALA A 77 16.85 9.18 -17.09
C ALA A 77 16.52 10.08 -15.87
N ARG A 78 16.86 9.67 -14.65
CA ARG A 78 16.62 10.47 -13.43
C ARG A 78 17.51 11.72 -13.44
N ARG A 79 16.91 12.90 -13.62
CA ARG A 79 17.53 14.15 -13.17
C ARG A 79 17.70 14.09 -11.65
N PRO A 80 18.89 14.43 -11.10
CA PRO A 80 19.08 14.48 -9.65
C PRO A 80 18.08 15.47 -9.06
N GLN A 81 17.26 15.02 -8.11
CA GLN A 81 16.38 15.93 -7.38
C GLN A 81 17.23 16.81 -6.46
N VAL A 82 17.00 18.11 -6.57
CA VAL A 82 17.64 19.12 -5.74
C VAL A 82 17.29 18.83 -4.28
N THR A 83 18.32 18.57 -3.47
CA THR A 83 18.18 18.47 -2.02
C THR A 83 17.73 19.82 -1.48
N THR A 84 16.59 19.89 -0.79
CA THR A 84 16.21 21.13 -0.08
C THR A 84 17.11 21.30 1.14
N PRO A 85 17.71 22.48 1.38
CA PRO A 85 18.45 22.74 2.61
C PRO A 85 17.58 22.43 3.85
N GLY A 86 18.12 21.63 4.77
CA GLY A 86 17.38 21.18 5.96
C GLY A 86 16.27 20.15 5.72
N GLY A 87 16.08 19.65 4.49
CA GLY A 87 15.00 18.72 4.14
C GLY A 87 15.01 17.45 4.99
N ARG A 88 16.18 16.83 5.21
CA ARG A 88 16.30 15.65 6.08
C ARG A 88 15.84 15.93 7.51
N ALA A 89 16.20 17.07 8.08
CA ALA A 89 15.81 17.43 9.44
C ALA A 89 14.28 17.59 9.57
N GLN A 90 13.65 18.24 8.59
CA GLN A 90 12.18 18.38 8.53
C GLN A 90 11.48 17.02 8.40
N VAL A 91 12.02 16.12 7.57
CA VAL A 91 11.51 14.75 7.43
C VAL A 91 11.62 13.98 8.74
N LEU A 92 12.76 14.04 9.43
CA LEU A 92 12.94 13.38 10.72
C LEU A 92 11.97 13.92 11.78
N ALA A 93 11.78 15.24 11.85
CA ALA A 93 10.82 15.86 12.74
C ALA A 93 9.37 15.40 12.44
N ALA A 94 9.01 15.32 11.16
CA ALA A 94 7.71 14.84 10.74
C ALA A 94 7.49 13.35 11.08
N ILE A 95 8.52 12.51 10.94
CA ILE A 95 8.47 11.11 11.38
C ILE A 95 8.21 11.03 12.89
N GLN A 96 8.93 11.82 13.70
CA GLN A 96 8.69 11.82 15.15
C GLN A 96 7.26 12.24 15.49
N LYS A 97 6.77 13.32 14.87
CA LYS A 97 5.40 13.79 15.08
C LYS A 97 4.35 12.75 14.66
N ALA A 98 4.59 12.06 13.54
CA ALA A 98 3.72 10.98 13.09
C ALA A 98 3.73 9.82 14.10
N LEU A 99 4.89 9.43 14.62
CA LEU A 99 4.99 8.38 15.65
C LEU A 99 4.23 8.75 16.93
N ASP A 100 4.23 10.03 17.31
CA ASP A 100 3.41 10.52 18.43
C ASP A 100 1.91 10.39 18.13
N ILE A 101 1.46 10.80 16.95
CA ILE A 101 0.06 10.65 16.49
C ILE A 101 -0.35 9.17 16.45
N LYS A 102 0.57 8.28 16.06
CA LYS A 102 0.33 6.83 16.01
C LYS A 102 0.45 6.14 17.38
N GLY A 103 0.76 6.87 18.46
CA GLY A 103 0.91 6.31 19.81
C GLY A 103 2.11 5.38 19.99
N VAL A 104 3.16 5.54 19.16
CA VAL A 104 4.37 4.72 19.24
C VAL A 104 5.38 5.37 20.17
N HIS A 105 5.37 4.95 21.44
CA HIS A 105 6.25 5.51 22.49
C HIS A 105 7.48 4.65 22.79
N ASP A 106 7.47 3.36 22.47
CA ASP A 106 8.61 2.47 22.69
C ASP A 106 9.85 2.97 21.92
N PRO A 107 10.98 3.26 22.60
CA PRO A 107 12.16 3.82 21.95
C PRO A 107 12.73 2.93 20.84
N ALA A 108 12.69 1.61 21.00
CA ALA A 108 13.23 0.68 20.02
C ALA A 108 12.38 0.65 18.74
N ALA A 109 11.06 0.63 18.88
CA ALA A 109 10.11 0.76 17.77
C ALA A 109 10.27 2.09 17.03
N ARG A 110 10.34 3.21 17.77
CA ARG A 110 10.57 4.53 17.17
C ARG A 110 11.86 4.56 16.37
N ALA A 111 12.94 3.99 16.89
CA ALA A 111 14.22 3.94 16.19
C ALA A 111 14.14 3.08 14.91
N ARG A 112 13.40 1.96 14.92
CA ARG A 112 13.18 1.13 13.72
C ARG A 112 12.38 1.86 12.64
N TRP A 113 11.23 2.45 13.00
CA TRP A 113 10.44 3.27 12.08
C TRP A 113 11.25 4.42 11.49
N THR A 114 11.95 5.17 12.34
CA THR A 114 12.75 6.33 11.91
C THR A 114 13.81 5.95 10.90
N ARG A 115 14.61 4.89 11.17
CA ARG A 115 15.65 4.44 10.23
C ARG A 115 15.08 3.99 8.89
N GLY A 116 14.00 3.21 8.92
CA GLY A 116 13.37 2.73 7.68
C GLY A 116 12.80 3.87 6.85
N MET A 117 12.04 4.77 7.46
CA MET A 117 11.40 5.89 6.77
C MET A 117 12.41 6.93 6.26
N ASP A 118 13.47 7.24 7.01
CA ASP A 118 14.58 8.11 6.58
C ASP A 118 15.27 7.55 5.33
N LEU A 119 15.50 6.23 5.31
CA LEU A 119 16.11 5.57 4.15
C LEU A 119 15.20 5.62 2.91
N VAL A 120 13.90 5.39 3.06
CA VAL A 120 12.95 5.51 1.95
C VAL A 120 12.91 6.96 1.44
N ALA A 121 12.77 7.94 2.32
CA ALA A 121 12.76 9.37 1.97
C ALA A 121 14.01 9.78 1.16
N ARG A 122 15.18 9.29 1.57
CA ARG A 122 16.43 9.51 0.84
C ARG A 122 16.39 8.92 -0.57
N ARG A 123 15.91 7.69 -0.72
CA ARG A 123 15.91 6.93 -1.98
C ARG A 123 14.85 7.41 -2.97
N GLU A 124 13.71 7.85 -2.45
CA GLU A 124 12.54 8.23 -3.25
C GLU A 124 12.63 9.67 -3.76
N SER A 125 13.00 10.61 -2.89
CA SER A 125 12.98 12.02 -3.24
C SER A 125 14.23 12.81 -2.86
N ASN A 126 15.22 12.16 -2.24
CA ASN A 126 16.34 12.86 -1.62
C ASN A 126 15.87 13.97 -0.66
N TYR A 127 14.82 13.66 0.12
CA TYR A 127 14.16 14.55 1.09
C TYR A 127 13.45 15.78 0.51
N ASN A 128 13.20 15.84 -0.80
CA ASN A 128 12.45 16.92 -1.41
C ASN A 128 10.93 16.75 -1.19
N ALA A 129 10.32 17.66 -0.43
CA ALA A 129 8.87 17.67 -0.16
C ALA A 129 8.02 18.00 -1.40
N ASN A 130 8.59 18.72 -2.36
CA ASN A 130 7.95 19.14 -3.60
C ASN A 130 8.30 18.23 -4.79
N ALA A 131 8.89 17.07 -4.51
CA ALA A 131 9.23 16.07 -5.53
C ALA A 131 7.99 15.64 -6.31
N ILE A 132 8.06 15.66 -7.65
CA ILE A 132 7.03 15.13 -8.54
C ILE A 132 7.70 14.26 -9.61
N ASN A 133 7.19 13.04 -9.80
CA ASN A 133 7.62 12.15 -10.86
C ASN A 133 6.73 12.34 -12.10
N HIS A 134 7.31 12.74 -13.23
CA HIS A 134 6.58 13.04 -14.48
C HIS A 134 6.72 11.97 -15.58
N TRP A 135 7.50 10.92 -15.38
CA TRP A 135 7.89 10.02 -16.48
C TRP A 135 7.35 8.60 -16.36
N ASP A 136 6.88 8.17 -15.18
CA ASP A 136 6.44 6.79 -14.98
C ASP A 136 5.01 6.51 -15.52
N SER A 137 4.58 5.26 -15.42
CA SER A 137 3.24 4.87 -15.86
C SER A 137 2.11 5.54 -15.08
N ASN A 138 2.37 6.02 -13.86
CA ASN A 138 1.38 6.73 -13.06
C ASN A 138 1.25 8.17 -13.54
N ALA A 139 2.37 8.82 -13.85
CA ALA A 139 2.41 10.14 -14.48
C ALA A 139 1.71 10.15 -15.84
N ALA A 140 2.00 9.16 -16.69
CA ALA A 140 1.30 8.98 -17.98
C ALA A 140 -0.22 8.74 -17.83
N ARG A 141 -0.67 8.27 -16.65
CA ARG A 141 -2.08 8.07 -16.30
C ARG A 141 -2.70 9.26 -15.55
N GLY A 142 -1.98 10.38 -15.42
CA GLY A 142 -2.46 11.60 -14.76
C GLY A 142 -2.39 11.58 -13.22
N THR A 143 -1.77 10.56 -12.62
CA THR A 143 -1.62 10.43 -11.16
C THR A 143 -0.15 10.29 -10.77
N PRO A 144 0.70 11.30 -11.04
CA PRO A 144 2.13 11.21 -10.75
C PRO A 144 2.40 10.98 -9.25
N SER A 145 3.49 10.28 -8.95
CA SER A 145 4.02 10.19 -7.58
C SER A 145 4.53 11.55 -7.10
N ARG A 146 4.25 11.89 -5.83
CA ARG A 146 4.55 13.19 -5.23
C ARG A 146 5.10 13.06 -3.82
N GLY A 147 5.85 14.06 -3.38
CA GLY A 147 6.30 14.22 -2.01
C GLY A 147 7.47 13.33 -1.62
N VAL A 148 7.78 13.33 -0.32
CA VAL A 148 9.00 12.69 0.22
C VAL A 148 9.00 11.18 0.03
N TRP A 149 7.85 10.55 0.22
CA TRP A 149 7.71 9.09 0.07
C TRP A 149 7.08 8.69 -1.27
N GLN A 150 7.02 9.62 -2.23
CA GLN A 150 6.60 9.38 -3.63
C GLN A 150 5.24 8.67 -3.76
N PHE A 151 4.27 9.07 -2.94
CA PHE A 151 2.89 8.57 -3.04
C PHE A 151 2.20 9.05 -4.31
N ILE A 152 1.38 8.19 -4.90
CA ILE A 152 0.32 8.64 -5.82
C ILE A 152 -0.90 9.07 -5.00
N ALA A 153 -1.65 10.06 -5.51
CA ALA A 153 -2.84 10.60 -4.86
C ALA A 153 -3.84 9.56 -4.32
N PRO A 154 -4.26 8.53 -5.07
CA PRO A 154 -5.23 7.56 -4.56
C PRO A 154 -4.68 6.69 -3.41
N THR A 155 -3.38 6.41 -3.39
CA THR A 155 -2.76 5.68 -2.27
C THR A 155 -2.65 6.56 -1.05
N PHE A 156 -2.22 7.82 -1.19
CA PHE A 156 -2.19 8.76 -0.08
C PHE A 156 -3.58 8.91 0.56
N ALA A 157 -4.62 9.13 -0.25
CA ALA A 157 -5.98 9.27 0.25
C ALA A 157 -6.51 8.00 0.95
N ALA A 158 -6.18 6.81 0.44
CA ALA A 158 -6.64 5.54 1.02
C ALA A 158 -6.01 5.22 2.38
N TYR A 159 -4.81 5.75 2.65
CA TYR A 159 -4.06 5.48 3.89
C TYR A 159 -3.85 6.74 4.74
N HIS A 160 -4.50 7.85 4.39
CA HIS A 160 -4.43 9.12 5.10
C HIS A 160 -4.83 8.95 6.58
N GLU A 161 -4.19 9.71 7.46
CA GLU A 161 -4.51 9.72 8.88
C GLU A 161 -5.53 10.83 9.18
N PRO A 162 -6.73 10.49 9.67
CA PRO A 162 -7.72 11.48 10.09
C PRO A 162 -7.13 12.50 11.07
N GLY A 163 -7.46 13.78 10.89
CA GLY A 163 -6.92 14.87 11.72
C GLY A 163 -5.56 15.43 11.25
N THR A 164 -4.96 14.87 10.20
CA THR A 164 -3.80 15.46 9.52
C THR A 164 -4.19 16.15 8.21
N SER A 165 -3.28 16.96 7.65
CA SER A 165 -3.50 17.68 6.38
C SER A 165 -3.86 16.73 5.23
N THR A 166 -4.75 17.14 4.34
CA THR A 166 -5.08 16.40 3.10
C THR A 166 -4.13 16.72 1.95
N ASN A 167 -3.16 17.63 2.16
CA ASN A 167 -2.13 17.94 1.18
C ASN A 167 -1.08 16.81 1.09
N ILE A 168 -0.92 16.21 -0.08
CA ILE A 168 0.07 15.15 -0.33
C ILE A 168 1.52 15.61 -0.17
N HIS A 169 1.80 16.92 -0.15
CA HIS A 169 3.13 17.46 0.12
C HIS A 169 3.40 17.70 1.62
N ASP A 170 2.38 17.58 2.47
CA ASP A 170 2.56 17.71 3.93
C ASP A 170 3.37 16.52 4.47
N LEU A 171 4.44 16.82 5.22
CA LEU A 171 5.37 15.81 5.69
C LEU A 171 4.77 14.92 6.77
N VAL A 172 4.00 15.48 7.70
CA VAL A 172 3.40 14.72 8.81
C VAL A 172 2.30 13.82 8.28
N ALA A 173 1.45 14.32 7.39
CA ALA A 173 0.40 13.54 6.74
C ALA A 173 0.98 12.39 5.91
N GLN A 174 2.04 12.63 5.11
CA GLN A 174 2.70 11.56 4.37
C GLN A 174 3.38 10.54 5.29
N ALA A 175 4.01 10.98 6.38
CA ALA A 175 4.62 10.09 7.34
C ALA A 175 3.57 9.17 8.00
N CYS A 176 2.43 9.72 8.42
CA CYS A 176 1.32 8.93 8.95
C CYS A 176 0.75 7.96 7.89
N ALA A 177 0.57 8.44 6.66
CA ALA A 177 0.10 7.61 5.54
C ALA A 177 1.08 6.47 5.21
N PHE A 178 2.39 6.70 5.32
CA PHE A 178 3.40 5.66 5.17
C PHE A 178 3.29 4.58 6.24
N ILE A 179 3.14 4.95 7.51
CA ILE A 179 2.96 3.97 8.59
C ILE A 179 1.68 3.14 8.36
N ASN A 180 0.58 3.79 8.00
CA ASN A 180 -0.69 3.11 7.68
C ASN A 180 -0.56 2.18 6.46
N TYR A 181 0.10 2.63 5.40
CA TYR A 181 0.34 1.83 4.20
C TYR A 181 1.26 0.63 4.48
N ALA A 182 2.35 0.83 5.21
CA ALA A 182 3.26 -0.22 5.61
C ALA A 182 2.55 -1.32 6.43
N ARG A 183 1.71 -0.93 7.39
CA ARG A 183 0.96 -1.87 8.22
C ARG A 183 -0.19 -2.53 7.46
N GLY A 184 -0.99 -1.76 6.74
CA GLY A 184 -2.20 -2.26 6.07
C GLY A 184 -1.94 -3.03 4.78
N HIS A 185 -0.95 -2.61 3.98
CA HIS A 185 -0.64 -3.25 2.70
C HIS A 185 0.40 -4.36 2.83
N TYR A 186 1.48 -4.11 3.57
CA TYR A 186 2.60 -5.05 3.68
C TYR A 186 2.55 -5.93 4.94
N GLY A 187 1.73 -5.59 5.94
CA GLY A 187 1.68 -6.33 7.20
C GLY A 187 2.86 -6.04 8.13
N VAL A 188 3.45 -4.85 8.04
CA VAL A 188 4.51 -4.43 8.96
C VAL A 188 3.97 -4.40 10.39
N ALA A 189 4.75 -4.95 11.33
CA ALA A 189 4.42 -4.99 12.75
C ALA A 189 4.37 -3.56 13.33
N ALA A 190 3.61 -3.38 14.42
CA ALA A 190 3.48 -2.07 15.07
C ALA A 190 4.85 -1.50 15.52
N ASP A 191 5.78 -2.38 15.87
CA ASP A 191 7.11 -2.05 16.34
C ASP A 191 8.15 -1.93 15.21
N ALA A 192 7.75 -2.08 13.94
CA ALA A 192 8.61 -2.08 12.75
C ALA A 192 9.77 -3.11 12.74
N SER A 193 9.70 -4.17 13.56
CA SER A 193 10.72 -5.24 13.57
C SER A 193 10.97 -5.88 12.20
N ASN A 194 9.92 -6.01 11.38
CA ASN A 194 9.95 -6.64 10.05
C ASN A 194 9.87 -5.62 8.89
N LEU A 195 10.03 -4.32 9.14
CA LEU A 195 9.85 -3.27 8.13
C LEU A 195 10.80 -3.45 6.93
N ALA A 196 12.09 -3.68 7.19
CA ALA A 196 13.10 -3.85 6.13
C ALA A 196 12.91 -5.16 5.34
N ASP A 197 12.36 -6.20 5.96
CA ASP A 197 12.13 -7.48 5.29
C ASP A 197 10.96 -7.37 4.30
N LEU A 198 9.93 -6.59 4.65
CA LEU A 198 8.71 -6.44 3.87
C LEU A 198 8.78 -5.28 2.86
N ILE A 199 9.53 -4.23 3.16
CA ILE A 199 9.68 -3.05 2.30
C ILE A 199 11.15 -2.89 1.92
N GLN A 200 11.49 -3.35 0.71
CA GLN A 200 12.87 -3.31 0.22
C GLN A 200 13.50 -1.91 0.24
N GLN A 201 12.70 -0.84 0.00
CA GLN A 201 13.23 0.53 0.07
C GLN A 201 13.73 0.90 1.47
N ALA A 202 13.20 0.25 2.51
CA ALA A 202 13.61 0.44 3.90
C ALA A 202 14.76 -0.49 4.33
N ASP A 203 15.28 -1.35 3.45
CA ASP A 203 16.43 -2.21 3.73
C ASP A 203 17.75 -1.56 3.23
N PRO A 204 18.68 -1.20 4.13
CA PRO A 204 19.97 -0.62 3.74
C PRO A 204 20.88 -1.63 3.05
N ARG A 205 20.69 -2.93 3.28
CA ARG A 205 21.54 -4.01 2.72
C ARG A 205 21.17 -4.35 1.27
N ARG A 206 20.01 -3.88 0.81
CA ARG A 206 19.52 -4.12 -0.55
C ARG A 206 19.62 -2.84 -1.35
N SER A 207 20.01 -2.96 -2.62
CA SER A 207 19.96 -1.83 -3.56
C SER A 207 18.53 -1.31 -3.69
N PRO A 208 18.36 0.02 -3.92
CA PRO A 208 17.05 0.60 -4.21
C PRO A 208 16.41 -0.13 -5.39
N ARG A 209 15.17 -0.58 -5.21
CA ARG A 209 14.37 -1.13 -6.31
C ARG A 209 13.63 0.02 -7.01
N GLY A 210 13.24 -0.16 -8.25
CA GLY A 210 12.20 0.70 -8.80
C GLY A 210 10.86 0.04 -8.70
N TYR A 211 9.86 0.88 -8.56
CA TYR A 211 8.48 0.48 -8.71
C TYR A 211 8.15 -0.02 -10.10
#